data_AF-A0A5C3NRT3-F1
#
_entry.id   AF-A0A5C3NRT3-F1
#
_cell.length_a   1.000
_cell.length_b   1.000
_cell.length_c   1.000
_cell.angle_alpha   90.00
_cell.angle_beta   90.00
_cell.angle_gamma   90.00
#
_symmetry.space_group_name_H-M   'P 1'
#
loop_
_entity.id
_entity.type
_entity.pdbx_description
1 polymer ?
#
loop_
_entity_poly.entity_id
_entity_poly.type
_entity_poly.pdbx_seq_one_letter_code
_entity_poly.pdbx_strand_id
1 'polypeptide(L)'
;MLKYMPNMAIVTLSRVPRMCDSDEDTPSLDLETSNQSVHAPPLNAADGKTLTVPTESSETIEDLKDRIESLFDIPSHYQRLIFRGQQLEDGRTLSDYNILRNSTLDLVERLRGGKPVIYLFPPQPLPSATVSVHLVPQWSFSHVYPLVRTKVPESGKESVTWSVSADVDGTLLSYLFWEAASNPTVPASPPLTPAGRDTFTLEHFDPAFPTLEPHSPTAVLLPFNNLLPYLDETLKSLTLHTSARNDFITYWLPKLSKQPYVALRFLPQAVYERAAQLEVTPAPDVVTRVFMLFRGVASEDVNEWSAARAHVGSVDWVEVVGVAPSALDSTRFRVLEWGAMEVL
;
A
#
# COMPACT_ATOMS: atom_id res chain seq x y z
N MET A 1 6.26 -41.77 33.10
CA MET A 1 6.01 -41.36 31.70
C MET A 1 5.93 -39.84 31.68
N LEU A 2 7.07 -39.15 31.69
CA LEU A 2 7.12 -37.70 31.54
C LEU A 2 6.77 -37.39 30.08
N LYS A 3 5.58 -36.83 29.84
CA LYS A 3 5.27 -36.23 28.54
C LYS A 3 6.13 -34.98 28.42
N TYR A 4 7.15 -35.08 27.58
CA TYR A 4 7.85 -33.97 26.95
C TYR A 4 6.81 -32.91 26.55
N MET A 5 6.85 -31.73 27.15
CA MET A 5 6.22 -30.56 26.57
C MET A 5 7.26 -29.93 25.63
N PRO A 6 7.00 -29.81 24.32
CA PRO A 6 7.96 -29.23 23.40
C PRO A 6 8.15 -27.74 23.71
N ASN A 7 9.30 -27.22 23.31
CA ASN A 7 9.78 -25.88 23.55
C ASN A 7 8.83 -24.81 22.98
N MET A 8 7.83 -24.39 23.77
CA MET A 8 6.99 -23.25 23.41
C MET A 8 7.72 -21.94 23.71
N ALA A 9 8.17 -21.25 22.67
CA ALA A 9 8.52 -19.86 22.73
C ALA A 9 7.22 -19.03 22.67
N ILE A 10 7.11 -18.06 23.58
CA ILE A 10 6.06 -17.04 23.54
C ILE A 10 6.72 -15.82 22.91
N VAL A 11 6.18 -15.37 21.79
CA VAL A 11 6.62 -14.12 21.15
C VAL A 11 5.60 -13.03 21.43
N THR A 12 6.12 -11.90 21.90
CA THR A 12 5.37 -10.67 22.15
C THR A 12 5.52 -9.79 20.90
N LEU A 13 4.42 -9.41 20.25
CA LEU A 13 4.45 -8.49 19.11
C LEU A 13 4.10 -7.09 19.56
N SER A 14 5.00 -6.13 19.35
CA SER A 14 4.73 -4.70 19.51
C SER A 14 4.40 -4.08 18.15
N ARG A 15 3.23 -3.45 18.05
CA ARG A 15 2.98 -2.48 16.97
C ARG A 15 3.72 -1.21 17.34
N VAL A 16 4.78 -0.88 16.61
CA VAL A 16 5.57 0.35 16.86
C VAL A 16 4.74 1.56 16.43
N PRO A 17 4.34 2.48 17.34
CA PRO A 17 3.92 3.81 16.95
C PRO A 17 5.17 4.55 16.47
N ARG A 18 5.07 5.33 15.38
CA ARG A 18 6.17 6.22 15.01
C ARG A 18 6.41 7.21 16.16
N MET A 19 7.60 7.17 16.76
CA MET A 19 8.09 8.25 17.61
C MET A 19 8.26 9.50 16.73
N CYS A 20 7.40 10.50 16.96
CA CYS A 20 7.81 11.90 16.88
C CYS A 20 8.19 12.34 18.30
N ASP A 21 9.10 13.30 18.37
CA ASP A 21 10.01 13.57 19.48
C ASP A 21 9.39 13.80 20.88
N SER A 22 10.26 13.49 21.84
CA SER A 22 10.21 13.72 23.28
C SER A 22 9.56 15.03 23.74
N ASP A 23 8.79 14.95 24.82
CA ASP A 23 8.93 15.87 25.95
C ASP A 23 8.60 15.17 27.27
N GLU A 24 9.43 15.46 28.27
CA GLU A 24 9.27 15.03 29.66
C GLU A 24 7.95 15.55 30.25
N ASP A 25 7.24 14.71 30.98
CA ASP A 25 6.67 15.12 32.27
C ASP A 25 6.24 13.89 33.07
N THR A 26 6.87 13.71 34.23
CA THR A 26 6.43 12.78 35.27
C THR A 26 5.43 13.51 36.17
N PRO A 27 4.39 12.79 36.64
CA PRO A 27 4.01 12.97 38.03
C PRO A 27 3.85 11.65 38.78
N SER A 28 4.17 11.77 40.05
CA SER A 28 4.30 10.77 41.10
C SER A 28 3.00 10.47 41.85
N LEU A 29 2.96 9.27 42.46
CA LEU A 29 2.16 8.83 43.65
C LEU A 29 0.66 8.54 43.37
N ASP A 30 0.00 7.47 43.86
CA ASP A 30 0.10 6.75 45.14
C ASP A 30 -0.31 5.26 45.05
N LEU A 31 0.17 4.47 46.02
CA LEU A 31 -0.23 3.09 46.32
C LEU A 31 -1.51 3.07 47.17
N GLU A 32 -2.59 2.44 46.70
CA GLU A 32 -3.56 1.78 47.60
C GLU A 32 -4.06 0.45 47.01
N THR A 33 -4.30 -0.48 47.94
CA THR A 33 -4.60 -1.90 47.74
C THR A 33 -6.11 -2.13 47.68
N SER A 34 -6.60 -3.07 46.86
CA SER A 34 -7.57 -4.11 47.25
C SER A 34 -8.07 -4.91 46.03
N ASN A 35 -8.36 -6.20 46.28
CA ASN A 35 -8.60 -7.27 45.33
C ASN A 35 -10.00 -7.28 44.69
N GLN A 36 -10.00 -7.54 43.38
CA GLN A 36 -10.84 -8.44 42.59
C GLN A 36 -12.38 -8.40 42.72
N SER A 37 -13.03 -7.88 41.67
CA SER A 37 -13.69 -8.70 40.63
C SER A 37 -14.54 -7.77 39.74
N VAL A 38 -14.09 -7.48 38.52
CA VAL A 38 -14.87 -6.68 37.56
C VAL A 38 -14.67 -7.20 36.14
N HIS A 39 -15.78 -7.58 35.51
CA HIS A 39 -15.94 -7.74 34.06
C HIS A 39 -15.28 -6.57 33.32
N ALA A 40 -14.26 -6.81 32.49
CA ALA A 40 -13.60 -5.74 31.75
C ALA A 40 -14.48 -5.25 30.55
N PRO A 41 -14.68 -3.94 30.39
CA PRO A 41 -15.43 -3.31 29.28
C PRO A 41 -14.57 -3.22 27.98
N PRO A 42 -15.15 -2.87 26.81
CA PRO A 42 -14.38 -2.76 25.57
C PRO A 42 -13.46 -1.52 25.63
N LEU A 43 -12.14 -1.74 25.51
CA LEU A 43 -11.12 -0.71 25.63
C LEU A 43 -10.82 -0.06 24.27
N ASN A 44 -11.00 1.26 24.23
CA ASN A 44 -10.49 2.19 23.20
C ASN A 44 -9.17 2.83 23.67
N ALA A 45 -8.36 3.25 22.69
CA ALA A 45 -7.29 4.28 22.69
C ALA A 45 -5.80 3.85 22.79
N ALA A 46 -5.03 4.46 21.87
CA ALA A 46 -3.59 4.82 21.81
C ALA A 46 -2.43 3.79 21.84
N ASP A 47 -2.47 2.66 22.55
CA ASP A 47 -1.19 2.01 22.89
C ASP A 47 -0.80 0.81 22.01
N GLY A 48 0.51 0.69 21.73
CA GLY A 48 1.13 -0.43 21.01
C GLY A 48 0.61 -1.78 21.49
N LYS A 49 -0.30 -2.37 20.70
CA LYS A 49 -0.98 -3.61 21.03
C LYS A 49 0.05 -4.73 21.13
N THR A 50 0.22 -5.24 22.34
CA THR A 50 1.06 -6.40 22.62
C THR A 50 0.26 -7.68 22.33
N LEU A 51 0.73 -8.48 21.38
CA LEU A 51 0.07 -9.75 21.00
C LEU A 51 0.98 -10.94 21.32
N THR A 52 0.42 -12.01 21.87
CA THR A 52 1.16 -13.23 22.20
C THR A 52 0.86 -14.34 21.21
N VAL A 53 1.90 -14.85 20.56
CA VAL A 53 1.80 -15.98 19.64
C VAL A 53 2.61 -17.17 20.17
N PRO A 54 2.00 -18.37 20.29
CA PRO A 54 2.74 -19.58 20.61
C PRO A 54 3.54 -20.05 19.39
N THR A 55 4.83 -20.31 19.57
CA THR A 55 5.73 -20.71 18.48
C THR A 55 6.78 -21.72 18.98
N GLU A 56 7.42 -22.42 18.05
CA GLU A 56 8.54 -23.33 18.32
C GLU A 56 9.83 -22.76 17.74
N SER A 57 10.98 -22.98 18.40
CA SER A 57 12.25 -22.40 17.95
C SER A 57 12.70 -22.84 16.55
N SER A 58 12.21 -23.99 16.08
CA SER A 58 12.45 -24.54 14.74
C SER A 58 11.47 -24.03 13.68
N GLU A 59 10.41 -23.32 14.08
CA GLU A 59 9.44 -22.73 13.15
C GLU A 59 10.13 -21.67 12.30
N THR A 60 9.80 -21.63 11.01
CA THR A 60 10.31 -20.60 10.11
C THR A 60 9.63 -19.26 10.39
N ILE A 61 10.23 -18.18 9.92
CA ILE A 61 9.61 -16.86 9.98
C ILE A 61 8.33 -16.81 9.13
N GLU A 62 8.27 -17.56 8.03
CA GLU A 62 7.05 -17.72 7.21
C GLU A 62 5.90 -18.37 7.99
N ASP A 63 6.16 -19.50 8.66
CA ASP A 63 5.18 -20.22 9.48
C ASP A 63 4.64 -19.33 10.64
N LEU A 64 5.53 -18.57 11.29
CA LEU A 64 5.12 -17.62 12.33
C LEU A 64 4.20 -16.53 11.77
N LYS A 65 4.44 -16.07 10.55
CA LYS A 65 3.57 -15.07 9.89
C LYS A 65 2.21 -15.66 9.53
N ASP A 66 2.15 -16.86 8.98
CA ASP A 66 0.89 -17.56 8.71
C ASP A 66 0.04 -17.74 9.98
N ARG A 67 0.71 -17.98 11.11
CA ARG A 67 0.05 -18.05 12.41
C ARG A 67 -0.50 -16.70 12.86
N ILE A 68 0.26 -15.62 12.68
CA ILE A 68 -0.20 -14.25 12.97
C ILE A 68 -1.40 -13.89 12.08
N GLU A 69 -1.40 -14.28 10.80
CA GLU A 69 -2.54 -14.10 9.89
C GLU A 69 -3.77 -14.80 10.45
N SER A 70 -3.66 -16.08 10.79
CA SER A 70 -4.78 -16.85 11.32
C SER A 70 -5.34 -16.30 12.63
N LEU A 71 -4.52 -15.66 13.47
CA LEU A 71 -4.93 -15.18 14.80
C LEU A 71 -5.41 -13.73 14.80
N PHE A 72 -4.87 -12.90 13.91
CA PHE A 72 -5.07 -11.44 13.96
C PHE A 72 -5.60 -10.85 12.67
N ASP A 73 -5.84 -11.67 11.64
CA ASP A 73 -6.34 -11.25 10.33
C ASP A 73 -5.40 -10.22 9.67
N ILE A 74 -4.09 -10.41 9.88
CA ILE A 74 -3.02 -9.64 9.23
C ILE A 74 -2.32 -10.59 8.26
N PRO A 75 -2.62 -10.56 6.95
CA PRO A 75 -2.05 -11.56 6.06
C PRO A 75 -0.52 -11.64 6.05
N SER A 76 0.07 -12.83 5.94
CA SER A 76 1.49 -13.12 6.19
C SER A 76 2.44 -12.23 5.42
N HIS A 77 2.11 -11.99 4.15
CA HIS A 77 2.88 -11.13 3.26
C HIS A 77 2.79 -9.64 3.63
N TYR A 78 1.84 -9.21 4.47
CA TYR A 78 1.78 -7.85 5.04
C TYR A 78 2.67 -7.71 6.27
N GLN A 79 3.22 -8.80 6.80
CA GLN A 79 3.96 -8.77 8.06
C GLN A 79 5.45 -8.57 7.83
N ARG A 80 6.01 -7.56 8.49
CA ARG A 80 7.45 -7.38 8.67
C ARG A 80 7.78 -7.57 10.14
N LEU A 81 8.42 -8.69 10.44
CA LEU A 81 8.92 -8.98 11.78
C LEU A 81 10.34 -8.44 11.92
N ILE A 82 10.59 -7.70 13.00
CA ILE A 82 11.90 -7.13 13.33
C ILE A 82 12.28 -7.59 14.73
N PHE A 83 13.53 -8.02 14.92
CA PHE A 83 14.08 -8.38 16.21
C PHE A 83 15.43 -7.70 16.41
N ARG A 84 15.60 -6.96 17.51
CA ARG A 84 16.84 -6.23 17.82
C ARG A 84 17.33 -5.34 16.67
N GLY A 85 16.39 -4.68 15.98
CA GLY A 85 16.66 -3.82 14.83
C GLY A 85 16.94 -4.55 13.51
N GLN A 86 16.95 -5.89 13.49
CA GLN A 86 17.13 -6.69 12.29
C GLN A 86 15.79 -7.20 11.77
N GLN A 87 15.51 -6.97 10.48
CA GLN A 87 14.37 -7.61 9.81
C GLN A 87 14.61 -9.12 9.69
N LEU A 88 13.57 -9.89 10.01
CA LEU A 88 13.59 -11.34 9.90
C LEU A 88 13.24 -11.80 8.47
N GLU A 89 13.97 -12.80 7.99
CA GLU A 89 13.85 -13.40 6.66
C GLU A 89 12.98 -14.68 6.70
N ASP A 90 12.04 -14.81 5.76
CA ASP A 90 11.01 -15.87 5.72
C ASP A 90 11.60 -17.30 5.75
N GLY A 91 12.73 -17.51 5.07
CA GLY A 91 13.39 -18.82 4.97
C GLY A 91 14.31 -19.20 6.15
N ARG A 92 14.39 -18.40 7.21
CA ARG A 92 15.15 -18.71 8.43
C ARG A 92 14.22 -19.10 9.56
N THR A 93 14.77 -19.78 10.58
CA THR A 93 14.05 -20.16 11.79
C THR A 93 14.19 -19.11 12.89
N LEU A 94 13.32 -19.16 13.91
CA LEU A 94 13.48 -18.34 15.10
C LEU A 94 14.81 -18.59 15.83
N SER A 95 15.28 -19.84 15.83
CA SER A 95 16.56 -20.22 16.43
C SER A 95 17.76 -19.60 15.71
N ASP A 96 17.69 -19.38 14.39
CA ASP A 96 18.77 -18.73 13.63
C ASP A 96 19.01 -17.28 14.08
N TYR A 97 17.98 -16.63 14.64
CA TYR A 97 18.06 -15.28 15.20
C TYR A 97 18.27 -15.25 16.72
N ASN A 98 18.46 -16.42 17.35
CA ASN A 98 18.50 -16.58 18.80
C ASN A 98 17.25 -16.00 19.49
N ILE A 99 16.09 -16.14 18.86
CA ILE A 99 14.81 -15.74 19.45
C ILE A 99 14.39 -16.84 20.43
N LEU A 100 14.39 -16.48 21.71
CA LEU A 100 14.05 -17.39 22.81
C LEU A 100 12.64 -17.13 23.33
N ARG A 101 12.18 -17.96 24.26
CA ARG A 101 10.93 -17.76 24.97
C ARG A 101 10.85 -16.36 25.59
N ASN A 102 9.70 -15.71 25.42
CA ASN A 102 9.40 -14.35 25.89
C ASN A 102 10.20 -13.25 25.16
N SER A 103 10.76 -13.54 23.99
CA SER A 103 11.34 -12.49 23.13
C SER A 103 10.24 -11.59 22.58
N THR A 104 10.58 -10.31 22.40
CA THR A 104 9.67 -9.32 21.79
C THR A 104 10.14 -9.03 20.37
N LEU A 105 9.23 -9.18 19.42
CA LEU A 105 9.42 -8.87 18.00
C LEU A 105 8.56 -7.65 17.67
N ASP A 106 9.08 -6.74 16.87
CA ASP A 106 8.26 -5.66 16.33
C ASP A 106 7.56 -6.18 15.07
N LEU A 107 6.23 -6.08 15.05
CA LEU A 107 5.43 -6.32 13.85
C LEU A 107 5.11 -4.98 13.20
N VAL A 108 5.66 -4.78 12.01
CA VAL A 108 5.38 -3.63 11.17
C VAL A 108 4.62 -4.11 9.93
N GLU A 109 3.55 -3.43 9.56
CA GLU A 109 2.85 -3.71 8.30
C GLU A 109 3.71 -3.23 7.13
N ARG A 110 3.94 -4.09 6.13
CA ARG A 110 4.60 -3.68 4.88
C ARG A 110 3.68 -2.74 4.13
N LEU A 111 4.23 -1.59 3.75
CA LEU A 111 3.61 -0.69 2.80
C LEU A 111 3.39 -1.41 1.46
N ARG A 112 2.23 -1.20 0.84
CA ARG A 112 1.86 -1.85 -0.42
C ARG A 112 1.30 -0.89 -1.43
N GLY A 113 1.73 -1.06 -2.68
CA GLY A 113 0.93 -0.68 -3.84
C GLY A 113 -0.23 -1.67 -3.95
N GLY A 114 -1.41 -1.24 -3.53
CA GLY A 114 -2.62 -2.06 -3.52
C GLY A 114 -3.23 -2.13 -4.92
N LYS A 115 -3.62 -3.37 -5.28
CA LYS A 115 -4.43 -3.78 -6.43
C LYS A 115 -4.40 -2.80 -7.62
N PRO A 116 -3.29 -2.59 -8.34
CA PRO A 116 -3.39 -1.93 -9.62
C PRO A 116 -4.09 -2.85 -10.61
N VAL A 117 -5.16 -2.33 -11.23
CA VAL A 117 -6.05 -3.07 -12.12
C VAL A 117 -5.97 -2.48 -13.50
N ILE A 118 -5.81 -3.33 -14.52
CA ILE A 118 -5.60 -2.91 -15.91
C ILE A 118 -6.81 -3.32 -16.77
N TYR A 119 -7.38 -2.35 -17.47
CA TYR A 119 -8.45 -2.52 -18.46
C TYR A 119 -7.96 -2.13 -19.85
N LEU A 120 -8.32 -2.90 -20.87
CA LEU A 120 -8.00 -2.63 -22.27
C LEU A 120 -9.32 -2.37 -23.01
N PHE A 121 -9.41 -1.23 -23.69
CA PHE A 121 -10.57 -0.83 -24.50
C PHE A 121 -10.14 -0.64 -25.95
N PRO A 122 -9.98 -1.72 -26.73
CA PRO A 122 -9.65 -1.62 -28.14
C PRO A 122 -10.86 -1.15 -28.97
N PRO A 123 -10.67 -0.46 -30.11
CA PRO A 123 -11.77 -0.01 -30.96
C PRO A 123 -12.41 -1.14 -31.77
N GLN A 124 -11.75 -2.30 -31.82
CA GLN A 124 -12.22 -3.55 -32.42
C GLN A 124 -11.75 -4.71 -31.53
N PRO A 125 -12.42 -5.87 -31.55
CA PRO A 125 -12.00 -7.02 -30.76
C PRO A 125 -10.53 -7.36 -31.00
N LEU A 126 -9.76 -7.42 -29.91
CA LEU A 126 -8.33 -7.66 -29.92
C LEU A 126 -8.08 -9.08 -29.41
N PRO A 127 -7.87 -10.08 -30.30
CA PRO A 127 -7.79 -11.49 -29.91
C PRO A 127 -6.51 -11.84 -29.16
N SER A 128 -5.47 -11.01 -29.27
CA SER A 128 -4.21 -11.17 -28.54
C SER A 128 -3.57 -9.81 -28.30
N ALA A 129 -3.37 -9.49 -27.03
CA ALA A 129 -2.62 -8.37 -26.53
C ALA A 129 -1.62 -8.88 -25.49
N THR A 130 -0.42 -8.33 -25.50
CA THR A 130 0.60 -8.57 -24.48
C THR A 130 0.63 -7.38 -23.54
N VAL A 131 0.55 -7.64 -22.23
CA VAL A 131 0.63 -6.63 -21.18
C VAL A 131 1.78 -7.02 -20.26
N SER A 132 2.77 -6.15 -20.11
CA SER A 132 3.91 -6.35 -19.21
C SER A 132 3.98 -5.23 -18.18
N VAL A 133 4.25 -5.59 -16.93
CA VAL A 133 4.53 -4.64 -15.85
C VAL A 133 5.94 -4.90 -15.33
N HIS A 134 6.74 -3.84 -15.21
CA HIS A 134 8.10 -3.89 -14.69
C HIS A 134 8.22 -3.00 -13.45
N LEU A 135 8.59 -3.57 -12.32
CA LEU A 135 8.72 -2.84 -11.06
C LEU A 135 10.16 -2.39 -10.84
N VAL A 136 10.32 -1.23 -10.22
CA VAL A 136 11.59 -0.83 -9.62
C VAL A 136 11.94 -1.73 -8.44
N PRO A 137 13.22 -1.90 -8.06
CA PRO A 137 13.63 -2.80 -6.96
C PRO A 137 13.00 -2.48 -5.59
N GLN A 138 12.56 -1.24 -5.38
CA GLN A 138 11.82 -0.78 -4.20
C GLN A 138 10.44 -1.43 -4.07
N TRP A 139 9.94 -2.08 -5.12
CA TRP A 139 8.74 -2.90 -5.12
C TRP A 139 9.03 -4.31 -5.63
N SER A 140 8.34 -5.30 -5.06
CA SER A 140 8.28 -6.67 -5.56
C SER A 140 6.82 -7.10 -5.68
N PHE A 141 6.49 -7.89 -6.69
CA PHE A 141 5.17 -8.44 -6.86
C PHE A 141 4.85 -9.34 -5.67
N SER A 142 3.78 -9.01 -4.98
CA SER A 142 3.22 -9.83 -3.92
C SER A 142 2.05 -10.67 -4.42
N HIS A 143 1.26 -10.14 -5.37
CA HIS A 143 0.15 -10.82 -6.02
C HIS A 143 0.11 -10.46 -7.49
N VAL A 144 -0.23 -11.42 -8.35
CA VAL A 144 -0.46 -11.21 -9.78
C VAL A 144 -1.60 -12.10 -10.25
N TYR A 145 -2.48 -11.56 -11.07
CA TYR A 145 -3.59 -12.30 -11.64
C TYR A 145 -3.85 -11.87 -13.10
N PRO A 146 -4.04 -12.83 -14.02
CA PRO A 146 -3.87 -14.28 -13.84
C PRO A 146 -2.46 -14.66 -13.39
N LEU A 147 -2.33 -15.81 -12.73
CA LEU A 147 -1.03 -16.24 -12.23
C LEU A 147 -0.07 -16.48 -13.40
N VAL A 148 0.97 -15.67 -13.47
CA VAL A 148 2.07 -15.78 -14.43
C VAL A 148 3.39 -15.81 -13.66
N ARG A 149 4.42 -16.40 -14.25
CA ARG A 149 5.74 -16.43 -13.61
C ARG A 149 6.35 -15.03 -13.61
N THR A 150 6.63 -14.52 -12.42
CA THR A 150 7.48 -13.35 -12.24
C THR A 150 8.89 -13.66 -12.72
N LYS A 151 9.44 -12.80 -13.57
CA LYS A 151 10.83 -12.86 -14.03
C LYS A 151 11.64 -11.81 -13.29
N VAL A 152 12.82 -12.19 -12.84
CA VAL A 152 13.83 -11.29 -12.26
C VAL A 152 15.02 -11.28 -13.23
N PRO A 153 15.09 -10.35 -14.20
CA PRO A 153 16.26 -10.18 -15.06
C PRO A 153 17.47 -9.74 -14.21
N GLU A 154 18.68 -9.86 -14.77
CA GLU A 154 19.95 -9.47 -14.10
C GLU A 154 19.95 -8.03 -13.54
N SER A 155 19.08 -7.16 -14.06
CA SER A 155 18.84 -5.80 -13.56
C SER A 155 18.22 -5.69 -12.16
N GLY A 156 17.72 -6.79 -11.58
CA GLY A 156 17.03 -6.80 -10.28
C GLY A 156 15.59 -6.27 -10.28
N LYS A 157 15.05 -5.89 -11.45
CA LYS A 157 13.67 -5.43 -11.63
C LYS A 157 12.71 -6.60 -11.83
N GLU A 158 11.71 -6.76 -10.99
CA GLU A 158 10.71 -7.80 -11.22
C GLU A 158 9.82 -7.44 -12.41
N SER A 159 9.43 -8.45 -13.19
CA SER A 159 8.53 -8.26 -14.32
C SER A 159 7.54 -9.41 -14.46
N VAL A 160 6.32 -9.06 -14.85
CA VAL A 160 5.27 -10.01 -15.20
C VAL A 160 4.72 -9.67 -16.58
N THR A 161 4.31 -10.70 -17.32
CA THR A 161 3.75 -10.52 -18.66
C THR A 161 2.55 -11.44 -18.82
N TRP A 162 1.44 -10.87 -19.28
CA TRP A 162 0.21 -11.57 -19.64
C TRP A 162 -0.02 -11.50 -21.14
N SER A 163 -0.64 -12.55 -21.66
CA SER A 163 -1.29 -12.55 -22.98
C SER A 163 -2.78 -12.67 -22.78
N VAL A 164 -3.54 -11.67 -23.22
CA VAL A 164 -5.00 -11.57 -23.03
C VAL A 164 -5.69 -11.24 -24.34
N SER A 165 -6.99 -11.51 -24.42
CA SER A 165 -7.86 -10.91 -25.43
C SER A 165 -8.76 -9.87 -24.77
N ALA A 166 -9.13 -8.84 -25.53
CA ALA A 166 -10.01 -7.77 -25.09
C ALA A 166 -11.10 -7.52 -26.12
N ASP A 167 -12.33 -7.33 -25.67
CA ASP A 167 -13.46 -6.89 -26.50
C ASP A 167 -13.66 -5.36 -26.37
N VAL A 168 -14.44 -4.78 -27.27
CA VAL A 168 -14.64 -3.33 -27.44
C VAL A 168 -15.26 -2.64 -26.22
N ASP A 169 -16.00 -3.39 -25.41
CA ASP A 169 -16.64 -2.94 -24.17
C ASP A 169 -15.68 -2.93 -22.97
N GLY A 170 -14.43 -3.39 -23.17
CA GLY A 170 -13.43 -3.55 -22.13
C GLY A 170 -13.48 -4.91 -21.42
N THR A 171 -14.36 -5.82 -21.85
CA THR A 171 -14.40 -7.18 -21.33
C THR A 171 -13.11 -7.91 -21.70
N LEU A 172 -12.43 -8.41 -20.68
CA LEU A 172 -11.29 -9.29 -20.82
C LEU A 172 -11.72 -10.73 -20.55
N LEU A 173 -11.11 -11.70 -21.25
CA LEU A 173 -11.25 -13.12 -20.87
C LEU A 173 -10.83 -13.36 -19.41
N SER A 174 -9.84 -12.57 -18.95
CA SER A 174 -9.38 -12.57 -17.57
C SER A 174 -9.04 -11.15 -17.14
N TYR A 175 -9.56 -10.74 -15.99
CA TYR A 175 -9.20 -9.50 -15.31
C TYR A 175 -7.70 -9.45 -15.02
N LEU A 176 -7.04 -8.30 -15.21
CA LEU A 176 -5.63 -8.12 -14.93
C LEU A 176 -5.45 -7.27 -13.66
N PHE A 177 -4.80 -7.84 -12.64
CA PHE A 177 -4.35 -7.04 -11.51
C PHE A 177 -3.04 -7.55 -10.94
N TRP A 178 -2.35 -6.68 -10.22
CA TRP A 178 -1.17 -7.01 -9.44
C TRP A 178 -1.20 -6.31 -8.09
N GLU A 179 -0.30 -6.66 -7.18
CA GLU A 179 -0.01 -5.91 -5.95
C GLU A 179 1.49 -5.93 -5.72
N ALA A 180 2.04 -4.87 -5.15
CA ALA A 180 3.45 -4.83 -4.80
C ALA A 180 3.69 -4.60 -3.31
N ALA A 181 4.67 -5.31 -2.75
CA ALA A 181 5.21 -5.05 -1.43
C ALA A 181 6.42 -4.12 -1.53
N SER A 182 6.55 -3.22 -0.56
CA SER A 182 7.67 -2.28 -0.47
C SER A 182 8.93 -2.94 0.10
N ASN A 183 10.07 -2.66 -0.52
CA ASN A 183 11.40 -3.19 -0.20
C ASN A 183 12.32 -2.09 0.36
N PRO A 184 12.17 -1.72 1.65
CA PRO A 184 12.90 -0.61 2.27
C PRO A 184 14.41 -0.88 2.49
N THR A 185 14.86 -2.12 2.30
CA THR A 185 16.27 -2.50 2.40
C THR A 185 17.08 -2.14 1.14
N VAL A 186 16.41 -1.78 0.05
CA VAL A 186 17.07 -1.30 -1.17
C VAL A 186 17.25 0.21 -1.06
N PRO A 187 18.49 0.74 -1.03
CA PRO A 187 18.71 2.18 -0.98
C PRO A 187 18.06 2.87 -2.18
N ALA A 188 17.47 4.05 -1.96
CA ALA A 188 17.01 4.90 -3.06
C ALA A 188 18.18 5.13 -4.03
N SER A 189 17.98 4.79 -5.31
CA SER A 189 19.00 5.05 -6.32
C SER A 189 19.12 6.56 -6.51
N PRO A 190 20.33 7.15 -6.53
CA PRO A 190 20.49 8.58 -6.71
C PRO A 190 19.86 9.02 -8.04
N PRO A 191 19.18 10.18 -8.08
CA PRO A 191 18.54 10.65 -9.30
C PRO A 191 19.58 10.86 -10.41
N LEU A 192 19.26 10.39 -11.61
CA LEU A 192 20.03 10.70 -12.82
C LEU A 192 20.04 12.23 -13.01
N THR A 193 21.23 12.78 -13.26
CA THR A 193 21.57 14.21 -13.41
C THR A 193 20.56 14.98 -14.30
N PRO A 194 20.25 16.26 -14.01
CA PRO A 194 19.14 16.95 -14.65
C PRO A 194 19.50 17.42 -16.06
N ALA A 195 18.70 17.00 -17.04
CA ALA A 195 18.67 17.60 -18.36
C ALA A 195 17.44 18.54 -18.46
N GLY A 196 17.70 19.83 -18.65
CA GLY A 196 16.72 20.80 -19.16
C GLY A 196 15.75 21.39 -18.14
N ARG A 197 15.67 22.73 -18.12
CA ARG A 197 14.71 23.51 -17.33
C ARG A 197 13.28 23.25 -17.79
N ASP A 198 12.46 22.67 -16.92
CA ASP A 198 11.01 22.88 -16.84
C ASP A 198 10.57 22.63 -15.39
N THR A 199 9.84 23.58 -14.80
CA THR A 199 9.58 23.67 -13.34
C THR A 199 8.57 22.65 -12.78
N PHE A 200 8.19 21.63 -13.55
CA PHE A 200 7.40 20.47 -13.11
C PHE A 200 8.22 19.16 -13.04
N THR A 201 9.53 19.20 -13.33
CA THR A 201 10.34 18.00 -13.67
C THR A 201 10.99 17.24 -12.51
N LEU A 202 10.65 17.50 -11.24
CA LEU A 202 11.35 16.85 -10.10
C LEU A 202 10.44 16.26 -9.01
N GLU A 203 9.16 16.02 -9.27
CA GLU A 203 8.39 15.15 -8.37
C GLU A 203 8.92 13.72 -8.51
N HIS A 204 9.43 13.16 -7.41
CA HIS A 204 9.93 11.79 -7.33
C HIS A 204 9.02 10.97 -6.42
N PHE A 205 8.66 9.77 -6.86
CA PHE A 205 7.92 8.81 -6.07
C PHE A 205 8.82 7.62 -5.79
N ASP A 206 9.20 7.47 -4.51
CA ASP A 206 9.85 6.27 -4.01
C ASP A 206 8.79 5.35 -3.41
N PRO A 207 8.47 4.22 -4.04
CA PRO A 207 7.48 3.30 -3.52
C PRO A 207 7.89 2.61 -2.21
N ALA A 208 9.17 2.61 -1.83
CA ALA A 208 9.60 2.11 -0.53
C ALA A 208 9.34 3.11 0.60
N PHE A 209 9.36 4.41 0.26
CA PHE A 209 9.19 5.52 1.19
C PHE A 209 8.25 6.58 0.59
N PRO A 210 6.96 6.23 0.37
CA PRO A 210 6.00 7.15 -0.22
C PRO A 210 5.76 8.34 0.73
N THR A 211 5.64 9.53 0.17
CA THR A 211 5.41 10.76 0.95
C THR A 211 4.01 11.30 0.68
N LEU A 212 3.33 11.66 1.76
CA LEU A 212 2.05 12.36 1.73
C LEU A 212 2.04 13.33 2.90
N GLU A 213 2.48 14.55 2.60
CA GLU A 213 2.73 15.59 3.60
C GLU A 213 1.61 16.64 3.64
N PRO A 214 1.33 17.24 4.81
CA PRO A 214 0.26 18.23 4.97
C PRO A 214 0.36 19.45 4.06
N HIS A 215 1.59 19.82 3.70
CA HIS A 215 1.93 21.00 2.90
C HIS A 215 2.10 20.68 1.40
N SER A 216 1.85 19.43 0.98
CA SER A 216 1.97 19.06 -0.42
C SER A 216 0.95 19.85 -1.26
N PRO A 217 1.36 20.42 -2.41
CA PRO A 217 0.50 21.33 -3.19
C PRO A 217 -0.76 20.67 -3.76
N THR A 218 -0.77 19.35 -3.86
CA THR A 218 -1.91 18.56 -4.34
C THR A 218 -2.49 17.67 -3.26
N ALA A 219 -2.01 17.70 -2.02
CA ALA A 219 -2.67 16.97 -0.94
C ALA A 219 -4.03 17.61 -0.63
N VAL A 220 -5.04 16.77 -0.43
CA VAL A 220 -6.35 17.18 0.09
C VAL A 220 -6.66 16.42 1.37
N LEU A 221 -7.33 17.08 2.32
CA LEU A 221 -7.81 16.46 3.56
C LEU A 221 -9.33 16.59 3.65
N LEU A 222 -10.03 15.45 3.78
CA LEU A 222 -11.49 15.38 3.87
C LEU A 222 -11.92 14.62 5.13
N PRO A 223 -13.01 15.02 5.79
CA PRO A 223 -13.67 14.14 6.75
C PRO A 223 -14.26 12.93 6.01
N PHE A 224 -14.23 11.75 6.64
CA PHE A 224 -14.63 10.49 5.99
C PHE A 224 -16.07 10.53 5.43
N ASN A 225 -16.98 11.23 6.10
CA ASN A 225 -18.37 11.39 5.65
C ASN A 225 -18.53 12.11 4.30
N ASN A 226 -17.54 12.91 3.89
CA ASN A 226 -17.52 13.63 2.61
C ASN A 226 -16.61 12.96 1.58
N LEU A 227 -15.88 11.90 1.96
CA LEU A 227 -14.85 11.29 1.14
C LEU A 227 -15.41 10.54 -0.06
N LEU A 228 -16.45 9.72 0.12
CA LEU A 228 -16.94 8.83 -0.94
C LEU A 228 -17.54 9.60 -2.13
N PRO A 229 -18.39 10.62 -1.93
CA PRO A 229 -18.88 11.44 -3.05
C PRO A 229 -17.74 12.17 -3.77
N TYR A 230 -16.75 12.67 -3.01
CA TYR A 230 -15.58 13.33 -3.58
C TYR A 230 -14.74 12.38 -4.43
N LEU A 231 -14.48 11.17 -3.94
CA LEU A 231 -13.73 10.14 -4.67
C LEU A 231 -14.47 9.70 -5.93
N ASP A 232 -15.78 9.45 -5.89
CA ASP A 232 -16.53 9.01 -7.07
C ASP A 232 -16.48 10.05 -8.19
N GLU A 233 -16.74 11.33 -7.89
CA GLU A 233 -16.68 12.39 -8.90
C GLU A 233 -15.24 12.63 -9.40
N THR A 234 -14.23 12.55 -8.52
CA THR A 234 -12.82 12.68 -8.93
C THR A 234 -12.38 11.53 -9.83
N LEU A 235 -12.68 10.28 -9.47
CA LEU A 235 -12.32 9.12 -10.28
C LEU A 235 -13.05 9.13 -11.63
N LYS A 236 -14.29 9.63 -11.66
CA LYS A 236 -15.07 9.85 -12.88
C LYS A 236 -14.45 10.91 -13.77
N SER A 237 -13.97 12.04 -13.23
CA SER A 237 -13.23 13.04 -14.01
C SER A 237 -11.90 12.49 -14.54
N LEU A 238 -11.29 11.56 -13.81
CA LEU A 238 -10.11 10.79 -14.24
C LEU A 238 -10.44 9.63 -15.20
N THR A 239 -11.66 9.62 -15.76
CA THR A 239 -12.13 8.69 -16.81
C THR A 239 -12.35 7.24 -16.39
N LEU A 240 -12.32 6.94 -15.09
CA LEU A 240 -12.73 5.61 -14.61
C LEU A 240 -14.22 5.41 -14.87
N HIS A 241 -14.55 4.31 -15.55
CA HIS A 241 -15.92 3.87 -15.76
C HIS A 241 -16.55 3.36 -14.46
N THR A 242 -17.89 3.20 -14.43
CA THR A 242 -18.63 2.93 -13.19
C THR A 242 -18.14 1.69 -12.42
N SER A 243 -17.85 0.58 -13.11
CA SER A 243 -17.33 -0.64 -12.44
C SER A 243 -15.98 -0.37 -11.77
N ALA A 244 -15.03 0.23 -12.48
CA ALA A 244 -13.72 0.59 -11.94
C ALA A 244 -13.82 1.50 -10.70
N ARG A 245 -14.72 2.49 -10.69
CA ARG A 245 -14.91 3.36 -9.51
C ARG A 245 -15.48 2.61 -8.32
N ASN A 246 -16.48 1.76 -8.54
CA ASN A 246 -17.07 0.94 -7.48
C ASN A 246 -16.04 -0.02 -6.90
N ASP A 247 -15.25 -0.68 -7.75
CA ASP A 247 -14.21 -1.61 -7.34
C ASP A 247 -13.09 -0.90 -6.56
N PHE A 248 -12.66 0.28 -7.03
CA PHE A 248 -11.69 1.13 -6.36
C PHE A 248 -12.18 1.45 -4.94
N ILE A 249 -13.36 2.08 -4.84
CA ILE A 249 -13.90 2.52 -3.56
C ILE A 249 -14.08 1.32 -2.62
N THR A 250 -14.70 0.23 -3.09
CA THR A 250 -14.98 -0.95 -2.27
C THR A 250 -13.71 -1.60 -1.72
N TYR A 251 -12.66 -1.70 -2.54
CA TYR A 251 -11.40 -2.32 -2.11
C TYR A 251 -10.68 -1.50 -1.02
N TRP A 252 -10.64 -0.17 -1.15
CA TRP A 252 -9.95 0.68 -0.16
C TRP A 252 -10.83 1.15 1.00
N LEU A 253 -12.16 1.00 0.94
CA LEU A 253 -13.10 1.46 1.96
C LEU A 253 -12.71 1.04 3.39
N PRO A 254 -12.29 -0.22 3.68
CA PRO A 254 -11.90 -0.62 5.03
C PRO A 254 -10.67 0.12 5.57
N LYS A 255 -9.75 0.56 4.69
CA LYS A 255 -8.58 1.35 5.08
C LYS A 255 -8.89 2.82 5.22
N LEU A 256 -9.73 3.34 4.32
CA LEU A 256 -10.16 4.75 4.32
C LEU A 256 -11.04 5.09 5.54
N SER A 257 -11.75 4.12 6.12
CA SER A 257 -12.66 4.34 7.25
C SER A 257 -11.99 4.28 8.64
N LYS A 258 -10.68 3.99 8.71
CA LYS A 258 -9.97 3.80 9.99
C LYS A 258 -9.88 5.07 10.85
N GLN A 259 -9.90 6.24 10.23
CA GLN A 259 -9.71 7.54 10.89
C GLN A 259 -10.82 8.52 10.48
N PRO A 260 -11.14 9.52 11.32
CA PRO A 260 -12.22 10.47 11.04
C PRO A 260 -11.94 11.36 9.82
N TYR A 261 -10.66 11.55 9.47
CA TYR A 261 -10.23 12.26 8.29
C TYR A 261 -9.30 11.40 7.43
N VAL A 262 -9.33 11.66 6.13
CA VAL A 262 -8.45 11.01 5.14
C VAL A 262 -7.75 12.07 4.33
N ALA A 263 -6.43 12.06 4.43
CA ALA A 263 -5.56 12.79 3.51
C ALA A 263 -5.32 11.94 2.28
N LEU A 264 -5.35 12.55 1.09
CA LEU A 264 -5.03 11.85 -0.15
C LEU A 264 -4.42 12.78 -1.20
N ARG A 265 -3.75 12.17 -2.17
CA ARG A 265 -3.42 12.78 -3.46
C ARG A 265 -3.35 11.74 -4.56
N PHE A 266 -3.51 12.15 -5.80
CA PHE A 266 -3.15 11.33 -6.96
C PHE A 266 -1.75 11.69 -7.45
N LEU A 267 -0.99 10.69 -7.88
CA LEU A 267 0.31 10.88 -8.51
C LEU A 267 0.16 11.27 -9.99
N PRO A 268 1.01 12.16 -10.52
CA PRO A 268 1.14 12.31 -11.96
C PRO A 268 1.49 10.96 -12.61
N GLN A 269 0.84 10.60 -13.71
CA GLN A 269 1.05 9.28 -14.33
C GLN A 269 2.52 9.04 -14.72
N ALA A 270 3.23 10.09 -15.17
CA ALA A 270 4.66 10.02 -15.51
C ALA A 270 5.56 9.76 -14.30
N VAL A 271 5.12 10.16 -13.11
CA VAL A 271 5.84 9.90 -11.85
C VAL A 271 5.66 8.43 -11.46
N TYR A 272 4.42 7.94 -11.53
CA TYR A 272 4.08 6.54 -11.23
C TYR A 272 4.67 5.55 -12.24
N GLU A 273 4.73 5.90 -13.53
CA GLU A 273 5.34 5.10 -14.61
C GLU A 273 6.78 4.70 -14.32
N ARG A 274 7.53 5.57 -13.63
CA ARG A 274 8.93 5.27 -13.25
C ARG A 274 9.05 4.20 -12.17
N ALA A 275 8.04 4.03 -11.33
CA ALA A 275 8.00 3.01 -10.27
C ALA A 275 7.46 1.67 -10.78
N ALA A 276 6.47 1.71 -11.66
CA ALA A 276 5.87 0.52 -12.26
C ALA A 276 5.63 0.78 -13.75
N GLN A 277 6.56 0.38 -14.61
CA GLN A 277 6.46 0.62 -16.05
C GLN A 277 5.39 -0.31 -16.65
N LEU A 278 4.49 0.23 -17.48
CA LEU A 278 3.43 -0.51 -18.15
C LEU A 278 3.67 -0.54 -19.66
N GLU A 279 3.88 -1.74 -20.20
CA GLU A 279 4.04 -1.96 -21.64
C GLU A 279 2.87 -2.78 -22.19
N VAL A 280 2.23 -2.28 -23.25
CA VAL A 280 1.10 -2.96 -23.90
C VAL A 280 1.38 -3.08 -25.40
N THR A 281 1.15 -4.27 -25.96
CA THR A 281 1.30 -4.57 -27.39
C THR A 281 0.02 -5.21 -27.93
N PRO A 282 -0.57 -4.70 -29.03
CA PRO A 282 -0.19 -3.50 -29.78
C PRO A 282 -0.21 -2.24 -28.91
N ALA A 283 0.56 -1.22 -29.30
CA ALA A 283 0.65 0.00 -28.52
C ALA A 283 -0.73 0.70 -28.44
N PRO A 284 -1.20 1.09 -27.26
CA PRO A 284 -2.42 1.86 -27.11
C PRO A 284 -2.21 3.30 -27.59
N ASP A 285 -3.28 3.90 -28.11
CA ASP A 285 -3.29 5.32 -28.50
C ASP A 285 -3.36 6.24 -27.27
N VAL A 286 -3.98 5.76 -26.19
CA VAL A 286 -4.15 6.51 -24.95
C VAL A 286 -3.98 5.59 -23.74
N VAL A 287 -3.18 6.03 -22.77
CA VAL A 287 -3.05 5.38 -21.47
C VAL A 287 -3.48 6.38 -20.40
N THR A 288 -4.26 5.93 -19.43
CA THR A 288 -4.62 6.69 -18.23
C THR A 288 -4.28 5.85 -17.01
N ARG A 289 -3.36 6.32 -16.18
CA ARG A 289 -2.92 5.61 -14.96
C ARG A 289 -3.22 6.46 -13.75
N VAL A 290 -4.12 5.97 -12.90
CA VAL A 290 -4.58 6.66 -11.70
C VAL A 290 -4.01 5.94 -10.48
N PHE A 291 -3.06 6.57 -9.78
CA PHE A 291 -2.50 6.01 -8.57
C PHE A 291 -2.67 6.97 -7.40
N MET A 292 -3.43 6.55 -6.38
CA MET A 292 -3.72 7.36 -5.20
C MET A 292 -2.77 7.04 -4.05
N LEU A 293 -2.19 8.05 -3.43
CA LEU A 293 -1.61 7.95 -2.09
C LEU A 293 -2.65 8.44 -1.08
N PHE A 294 -2.82 7.73 0.04
CA PHE A 294 -3.73 8.16 1.09
C PHE A 294 -3.24 7.79 2.49
N ARG A 295 -3.70 8.51 3.52
CA ARG A 295 -3.49 8.15 4.92
C ARG A 295 -4.66 8.59 5.78
N GLY A 296 -4.92 7.87 6.86
CA GLY A 296 -5.82 8.35 7.91
C GLY A 296 -5.15 9.46 8.72
N VAL A 297 -5.95 10.46 9.14
CA VAL A 297 -5.52 11.58 9.97
C VAL A 297 -6.46 11.66 11.18
N ALA A 298 -5.88 11.67 12.39
CA ALA A 298 -6.63 11.77 13.63
C ALA A 298 -7.18 13.19 13.82
N SER A 299 -8.12 13.39 14.75
CA SER A 299 -8.79 14.70 14.89
C SER A 299 -7.87 15.78 15.44
N GLU A 300 -6.93 15.38 16.27
CA GLU A 300 -5.88 16.18 16.89
C GLU A 300 -4.91 16.78 15.86
N ASP A 301 -4.61 16.04 14.78
CA ASP A 301 -3.61 16.43 13.79
C ASP A 301 -4.18 17.31 12.65
N VAL A 302 -5.51 17.50 12.59
CA VAL A 302 -6.20 18.19 11.49
C VAL A 302 -5.66 19.61 11.26
N ASN A 303 -5.19 20.29 12.30
CA ASN A 303 -4.67 21.65 12.20
C ASN A 303 -3.41 21.73 11.33
N GLU A 304 -2.56 20.69 11.36
CA GLU A 304 -1.35 20.61 10.53
C GLU A 304 -1.70 20.51 9.03
N TRP A 305 -2.89 20.01 8.71
CA TRP A 305 -3.41 19.80 7.35
C TRP A 305 -4.29 20.95 6.84
N SER A 306 -4.19 22.13 7.45
CA SER A 306 -5.01 23.29 7.07
C SER A 306 -4.90 23.66 5.59
N ALA A 307 -3.69 23.59 5.00
CA ALA A 307 -3.46 23.80 3.57
C ALA A 307 -4.19 22.75 2.72
N ALA A 308 -4.02 21.47 3.04
CA ALA A 308 -4.71 20.37 2.34
C ALA A 308 -6.24 20.46 2.43
N ARG A 309 -6.80 20.99 3.52
CA ARG A 309 -8.25 21.25 3.60
C ARG A 309 -8.70 22.35 2.64
N ALA A 310 -7.89 23.39 2.47
CA ALA A 310 -8.19 24.49 1.55
C ALA A 310 -8.12 24.06 0.08
N HIS A 311 -7.36 23.00 -0.24
CA HIS A 311 -7.23 22.46 -1.59
C HIS A 311 -8.46 21.65 -2.06
N VAL A 312 -9.36 21.26 -1.16
CA VAL A 312 -10.53 20.45 -1.52
C VAL A 312 -11.39 21.17 -2.55
N GLY A 313 -11.53 20.57 -3.73
CA GLY A 313 -12.32 21.12 -4.84
C GLY A 313 -11.59 22.18 -5.68
N SER A 314 -10.37 22.59 -5.33
CA SER A 314 -9.56 23.52 -6.13
C SER A 314 -8.47 22.83 -6.96
N VAL A 315 -8.14 21.57 -6.66
CA VAL A 315 -7.13 20.80 -7.40
C VAL A 315 -7.71 20.30 -8.72
N ASP A 316 -7.09 20.66 -9.83
CA ASP A 316 -7.39 20.07 -11.13
C ASP A 316 -6.72 18.69 -11.24
N TRP A 317 -7.46 17.64 -10.87
CA TRP A 317 -6.92 16.28 -10.93
C TRP A 317 -6.66 15.79 -12.35
N VAL A 318 -7.39 16.28 -13.35
CA VAL A 318 -7.18 15.91 -14.76
C VAL A 318 -5.82 16.42 -15.21
N GLU A 319 -5.48 17.67 -14.87
CA GLU A 319 -4.17 18.26 -15.13
C GLU A 319 -3.07 17.57 -14.31
N VAL A 320 -3.26 17.40 -13.00
CA VAL A 320 -2.26 16.81 -12.09
C VAL A 320 -1.88 15.38 -12.50
N VAL A 321 -2.87 14.54 -12.81
CA VAL A 321 -2.62 13.16 -13.25
C VAL A 321 -2.06 13.13 -14.68
N GLY A 322 -2.43 14.12 -15.51
CA GLY A 322 -2.03 14.20 -16.91
C GLY A 322 -2.93 13.39 -17.83
N VAL A 323 -4.25 13.37 -17.56
CA VAL A 323 -5.22 12.63 -18.36
C VAL A 323 -5.34 13.26 -19.74
N ALA A 324 -5.15 12.46 -20.80
CA ALA A 324 -5.20 12.95 -22.17
C ALA A 324 -6.63 13.38 -22.56
N PRO A 325 -6.81 14.43 -23.38
CA PRO A 325 -8.14 14.84 -23.86
C PRO A 325 -8.91 13.74 -24.61
N SER A 326 -8.19 12.80 -25.23
CA SER A 326 -8.74 11.64 -25.94
C SER A 326 -8.99 10.42 -25.06
N ALA A 327 -8.88 10.52 -23.74
CA ALA A 327 -9.05 9.39 -22.81
C ALA A 327 -10.46 8.77 -22.81
N LEU A 328 -11.46 9.47 -23.34
CA LEU A 328 -12.82 8.96 -23.54
C LEU A 328 -13.18 8.69 -25.01
N ASP A 329 -12.24 8.84 -25.94
CA ASP A 329 -12.46 8.60 -27.36
C ASP A 329 -12.55 7.09 -27.64
N SER A 330 -13.76 6.57 -27.82
CA SER A 330 -14.02 5.14 -28.06
C SER A 330 -13.51 4.64 -29.41
N THR A 331 -13.07 5.51 -30.31
CA THR A 331 -12.50 5.13 -31.61
C THR A 331 -11.02 4.77 -31.52
N ARG A 332 -10.40 4.98 -30.35
CA ARG A 332 -9.00 4.72 -30.06
C ARG A 332 -8.82 3.49 -29.19
N PHE A 333 -7.66 2.85 -29.29
CA PHE A 333 -7.26 1.84 -28.32
C PHE A 333 -6.81 2.51 -27.04
N ARG A 334 -7.58 2.34 -25.97
CA ARG A 334 -7.33 2.96 -24.67
C ARG A 334 -6.97 1.92 -23.61
N VAL A 335 -6.06 2.28 -22.71
CA VAL A 335 -5.72 1.48 -21.53
C VAL A 335 -5.98 2.33 -20.29
N LEU A 336 -6.65 1.74 -19.31
CA LEU A 336 -6.90 2.35 -18.01
C LEU A 336 -6.28 1.47 -16.94
N GLU A 337 -5.43 2.05 -16.10
CA GLU A 337 -4.98 1.44 -14.86
C GLU A 337 -5.39 2.29 -13.66
N TRP A 338 -5.87 1.66 -12.59
CA TRP A 338 -6.05 2.33 -11.31
C TRP A 338 -5.48 1.52 -10.16
N GLY A 339 -4.93 2.20 -9.15
CA GLY A 339 -4.35 1.61 -7.95
C GLY A 339 -4.26 2.62 -6.81
N ALA A 340 -3.94 2.17 -5.60
CA ALA A 340 -3.64 3.09 -4.50
C ALA A 340 -2.72 2.48 -3.45
N MET A 341 -2.10 3.34 -2.66
CA MET A 341 -1.18 3.00 -1.59
C MET A 341 -1.51 3.79 -0.33
N GLU A 342 -1.68 3.07 0.78
CA GLU A 342 -1.77 3.67 2.12
C GLU A 342 -0.36 4.10 2.52
N VAL A 343 -0.18 5.38 2.84
CA VAL A 343 1.02 5.96 3.44
C VAL A 343 0.84 5.87 4.95
N LEU A 344 1.72 5.13 5.62
CA LEU A 344 1.73 5.04 7.08
C LEU A 344 2.43 6.26 7.68
#